data_AF-A0A924T600-F1
#
_entry.id   AF-A0A924T600-F1
#
_cell.length_a   1.000
_cell.length_b   1.000
_cell.length_c   1.000
_cell.angle_alpha   90.00
_cell.angle_beta   90.00
_cell.angle_gamma   90.00
#
_symmetry.space_group_name_H-M   'P 1'
#
loop_
_entity.id
_entity.type
_entity.pdbx_description
1 polymer ?
#
loop_
_entity_poly.entity_id
_entity_poly.type
_entity_poly.pdbx_seq_one_letter_code
_entity_poly.pdbx_strand_id
1 'polypeptide(L)' 'ASQMLPTAQWRDPARVGEWGPALDREREVVVYCVYGHEVGRTTAMRLRAQGLQARFLRGGFDGWQSAGLPVVNKGEGA' A
#
# COMPACT_ATOMS: atom_id res chain seq x y z
N ALA A 1 7.99 0.72 -10.52
CA ALA A 1 7.85 2.19 -10.55
C ALA A 1 8.98 2.80 -9.73
N SER A 2 9.67 3.80 -10.27
CA SER A 2 10.69 4.61 -9.56
C SER A 2 10.06 5.67 -8.66
N GLN A 3 8.73 5.77 -8.65
CA GLN A 3 7.95 6.75 -7.89
C GLN A 3 6.89 6.05 -7.03
N MET A 4 6.48 6.73 -5.95
CA MET A 4 5.49 6.27 -4.97
C MET A 4 4.58 7.42 -4.52
N LEU A 5 3.48 7.09 -3.86
CA LEU A 5 2.68 8.08 -3.17
C LEU A 5 3.52 8.74 -2.07
N PRO A 6 3.29 10.03 -1.76
CA PRO A 6 3.96 10.70 -0.66
C PRO A 6 3.78 9.92 0.65
N THR A 7 4.83 9.82 1.45
CA THR A 7 4.87 9.08 2.73
C THR A 7 4.66 7.55 2.64
N ALA A 8 4.44 7.00 1.45
CA ALA A 8 4.26 5.56 1.27
C ALA A 8 5.55 4.81 1.57
N GLN A 9 5.41 3.68 2.26
CA GLN A 9 6.50 2.73 2.48
C GLN A 9 6.27 1.50 1.61
N TRP A 10 7.28 1.09 0.86
CA TRP A 10 7.22 -0.16 0.12
C TRP A 10 7.42 -1.34 1.07
N ARG A 11 6.55 -2.35 0.97
CA ARG A 11 6.69 -3.64 1.67
C ARG A 11 6.28 -4.76 0.71
N ASP A 12 6.93 -5.92 0.84
CA ASP A 12 6.63 -7.07 0.00
C ASP A 12 5.25 -7.67 0.35
N PRO A 13 4.27 -7.69 -0.58
CA PRO A 13 2.94 -8.25 -0.33
C PRO A 13 2.94 -9.75 0.01
N ALA A 14 3.96 -10.51 -0.39
CA ALA A 14 4.11 -11.93 -0.04
C ALA A 14 4.40 -12.11 1.45
N ARG A 15 5.10 -11.16 2.07
CA ARG A 15 5.54 -11.20 3.47
C ARG A 15 4.61 -10.46 4.44
N VAL A 16 3.36 -10.19 4.05
CA VAL A 16 2.38 -9.48 4.89
C VAL A 16 2.09 -10.16 6.23
N GLY A 17 2.27 -11.48 6.32
CA GLY A 17 2.20 -12.19 7.61
C GLY A 17 3.30 -11.78 8.58
N GLU A 18 4.45 -11.37 8.07
CA GLU A 18 5.63 -11.02 8.87
C GLU A 18 5.64 -9.55 9.29
N TRP A 19 5.39 -8.64 8.35
CA TRP A 19 5.44 -7.20 8.65
C TRP A 19 4.11 -6.60 9.10
N GLY A 20 2.98 -7.22 8.78
CA GLY A 20 1.65 -6.75 9.16
C GLY A 20 1.47 -6.57 10.67
N PRO A 21 1.91 -7.52 11.53
CA PRO A 21 1.80 -7.39 12.98
C PRO A 21 2.55 -6.21 13.62
N ALA A 22 3.54 -5.66 12.92
CA ALA A 22 4.35 -4.51 13.38
C ALA A 22 3.70 -3.16 13.07
N LEU A 23 2.58 -3.14 12.34
CA LEU A 23 1.83 -1.91 12.09
C LEU A 23 1.00 -1.51 13.30
N ASP A 24 0.86 -0.19 13.48
CA ASP A 24 -0.01 0.41 14.48
C ASP A 24 -1.48 0.03 14.21
N ARG A 25 -2.12 -0.59 15.20
CA ARG A 25 -3.51 -1.09 15.09
C ARG A 25 -4.55 0.02 15.24
N GLU A 26 -4.18 1.15 15.83
CA GLU A 26 -5.09 2.28 16.03
C GLU A 26 -5.23 3.15 14.77
N ARG A 27 -4.32 2.98 13.80
CA ARG A 27 -4.30 3.76 12.56
C ARG A 27 -4.88 2.98 11.39
N GLU A 28 -5.60 3.70 10.52
CA GLU A 28 -6.00 3.14 9.24
C GLU A 28 -4.79 2.93 8.31
N VAL A 29 -4.77 1.78 7.64
CA VAL A 29 -3.72 1.40 6.69
C VAL A 29 -4.29 1.43 5.27
N VAL A 30 -3.73 2.24 4.39
CA VAL A 30 -4.10 2.24 2.96
C VAL A 30 -3.03 1.52 2.16
N VAL A 31 -3.43 0.46 1.45
CA VAL A 31 -2.56 -0.32 0.57
C VAL A 31 -2.85 0.03 -0.89
N TYR A 32 -1.81 0.14 -1.71
CA TYR A 32 -1.98 0.30 -3.15
C TYR A 32 -0.96 -0.55 -3.90
N CYS A 33 -1.32 -0.95 -5.12
CA CYS A 33 -0.38 -1.46 -6.10
C CYS A 33 -0.41 -0.55 -7.34
N VAL A 34 0.29 -0.92 -8.41
CA VAL A 34 0.36 -0.08 -9.63
C VAL A 34 -1.04 0.23 -10.16
N TYR A 35 -1.91 -0.78 -10.30
CA TYR A 35 -3.24 -0.63 -10.91
C TYR A 35 -4.42 -0.70 -9.92
N GLY A 36 -4.16 -0.96 -8.63
CA GLY A 36 -5.22 -1.12 -7.63
C GLY A 36 -6.05 -2.40 -7.78
N HIS A 37 -5.50 -3.42 -8.45
CA HIS A 37 -6.16 -4.70 -8.68
C HIS A 37 -5.84 -5.72 -7.57
N GLU A 38 -5.48 -6.95 -7.94
CA GLU A 38 -5.44 -8.10 -7.03
C GLU A 38 -4.43 -7.97 -5.89
N VAL A 39 -3.22 -7.47 -6.16
CA VAL A 39 -2.16 -7.38 -5.14
C VAL A 39 -2.60 -6.46 -3.99
N GLY A 40 -3.03 -5.24 -4.30
CA GLY A 40 -3.48 -4.29 -3.27
C GLY A 40 -4.71 -4.80 -2.51
N ARG A 41 -5.69 -5.39 -3.23
CA ARG A 41 -6.89 -5.96 -2.63
C ARG A 41 -6.56 -7.12 -1.69
N THR A 42 -5.75 -8.08 -2.13
CA THR A 42 -5.39 -9.26 -1.34
C THR A 42 -4.54 -8.89 -0.12
N THR A 43 -3.59 -7.96 -0.26
CA THR A 43 -2.82 -7.47 0.90
C THR A 43 -3.71 -6.78 1.92
N ALA A 44 -4.65 -5.92 1.50
CA ALA A 44 -5.61 -5.31 2.42
C ALA A 44 -6.51 -6.34 3.12
N MET A 45 -6.96 -7.39 2.40
CA MET A 45 -7.73 -8.49 3.01
C MET A 45 -6.91 -9.25 4.06
N ARG A 46 -5.63 -9.55 3.78
CA ARG A 46 -4.74 -10.23 4.73
C ARG A 46 -4.49 -9.40 5.98
N LEU A 47 -4.32 -8.08 5.85
CA LEU A 47 -4.19 -7.17 6.99
C LEU A 47 -5.48 -7.11 7.83
N ARG A 48 -6.65 -7.09 7.18
CA ARG A 48 -7.94 -7.18 7.89
C ARG A 48 -8.09 -8.48 8.66
N ALA A 49 -7.65 -9.61 8.11
CA ALA A 49 -7.66 -10.90 8.79
C ALA A 49 -6.76 -10.92 10.04
N GLN A 50 -5.76 -10.02 10.12
CA GLN A 50 -4.90 -9.81 11.29
C GLN A 50 -5.48 -8.78 12.29
N GLY A 51 -6.69 -8.28 12.06
CA GLY A 51 -7.37 -7.30 12.92
C GLY A 51 -7.02 -5.83 12.62
N LEU A 52 -6.34 -5.53 11.51
CA LEU A 52 -6.02 -4.14 11.15
C LEU A 52 -7.15 -3.47 10.35
N GLN A 53 -7.31 -2.17 10.57
CA GLN A 53 -8.19 -1.30 9.77
C GLN A 53 -7.55 -0.98 8.42
N ALA A 54 -7.51 -1.96 7.52
CA ALA A 54 -6.90 -1.80 6.20
C ALA A 54 -7.92 -1.45 5.11
N ARG A 55 -7.55 -0.59 4.17
CA ARG A 55 -8.27 -0.26 2.93
C ARG A 55 -7.30 -0.38 1.75
N PHE A 56 -7.83 -0.48 0.53
CA PHE A 56 -7.01 -0.43 -0.66
C PHE A 56 -7.41 0.74 -1.56
N LEU A 57 -6.43 1.34 -2.23
CA LEU A 57 -6.64 2.42 -3.18
C LEU A 57 -7.08 1.84 -4.53
N ARG A 58 -8.32 2.16 -4.94
CA ARG A 58 -8.82 1.81 -6.28
C ARG A 58 -8.07 2.62 -7.35
N GLY A 59 -7.78 2.02 -8.50
CA GLY A 59 -6.96 2.63 -9.55
C GLY A 59 -5.47 2.64 -9.25
N GLY A 60 -5.05 2.36 -8.00
CA GLY A 60 -3.65 2.22 -7.63
C GLY A 60 -2.83 3.49 -7.85
N PHE A 61 -1.53 3.30 -8.10
CA PHE A 61 -0.61 4.37 -8.44
C PHE A 61 -0.97 5.06 -9.76
N ASP A 62 -1.43 4.30 -10.76
CA ASP A 62 -1.80 4.81 -12.08
C ASP A 62 -2.99 5.80 -12.01
N GLY A 63 -4.04 5.43 -11.27
CA GLY A 63 -5.17 6.32 -11.02
C GLY A 63 -4.78 7.57 -10.21
N TRP A 64 -3.85 7.43 -9.26
CA TRP A 64 -3.32 8.56 -8.50
C TRP A 64 -2.55 9.55 -9.40
N GLN A 65 -1.69 9.03 -10.28
CA GLN A 65 -0.97 9.86 -11.25
C GLN A 65 -1.91 10.51 -12.28
N SER A 66 -2.89 9.76 -12.77
CA SER A 66 -3.89 10.26 -13.73
C SER A 66 -4.75 11.37 -13.13
N ALA A 67 -4.95 11.37 -11.81
CA ALA A 67 -5.62 12.45 -11.08
C ALA A 67 -4.73 13.70 -10.87
N GLY A 68 -3.48 13.69 -11.34
CA GLY A 68 -2.54 14.81 -11.17
C GLY A 68 -2.05 15.00 -9.73
N LEU A 69 -2.16 13.97 -8.89
CA LEU A 69 -1.79 14.06 -7.48
C LEU A 69 -0.27 13.92 -7.29
N PRO A 70 0.29 14.49 -6.21
CA PRO A 70 1.74 14.51 -5.99
C PRO A 70 2.33 13.11 -5.88
N VAL A 71 3.54 12.91 -6.41
CA VAL A 71 4.33 11.68 -6.25
C VAL A 71 5.73 12.03 -5.80
N VAL A 72 6.39 11.08 -5.13
CA VAL A 72 7.79 11.21 -4.70
C VAL A 72 8.62 10.10 -5.33
N ASN A 73 9.91 10.35 -5.54
CA ASN A 73 10.82 9.29 -5.94
C ASN A 73 10.92 8.25 -4.84
N LYS A 74 10.92 6.97 -5.22
CA LYS A 74 11.24 5.88 -4.32
C LYS A 74 12.70 6.04 -3.94
N GLY A 75 12.96 6.49 -2.71
CA GLY A 75 14.32 6.59 -2.19
C GLY A 75 15.04 5.24 -2.31
N GLU A 76 16.33 5.27 -2.64
CA GLU A 76 17.18 4.10 -2.61
C GLU A 76 17.27 3.60 -1.16
N GLY A 77 16.77 2.39 -0.89
CA GLY A 77 16.78 1.80 0.45
C GLY A 77 15.46 1.18 0.92
N ALA A 78 14.64 0.65 -0.01
CA ALA A 78 13.56 -0.27 0.33
C ALA A 78 14.04 -1.72 0.17
#